data_AF-A0A7R9LUJ7-F1
#
_entry.id   AF-A0A7R9LUJ7-F1
#
_cell.length_a   1.000
_cell.length_b   1.000
_cell.length_c   1.000
_cell.angle_alpha   90.00
_cell.angle_beta   90.00
_cell.angle_gamma   90.00
#
_symmetry.space_group_name_H-M   'P 1'
#
loop_
_entity.id
_entity.type
_entity.pdbx_description
1 polymer ?
#
loop_
_entity_poly.entity_id
_entity_poly.type
_entity_poly.pdbx_seq_one_letter_code
_entity_poly.pdbx_strand_id
1 'polypeptide(L)'
;RQALSARVGRTSVPQVFISGQHIGGCDDTHRARDDGLLAKLLKGHDYDYDLIVIGGGSGGLAASKEAVKYNKKVAVLDFVVPTPLGTAWGLGGTCVNVGCIPKKLMHTAALIGQTLKDAPHYGWNIPGEITHDWNRMKDEVQNYVKSINFGYRVQLRENKVDYINAFGCFVDSHTIKCVDKKAKETTLTADKFIIAVGERPRYPTDCPGVKEFAITSDDLFSLPYCPGKTLVIGASYVALECAGFL
;
A
#
# COMPACT_ATOMS: atom_id res chain seq x y z
N ARG A 1 34.91 -7.12 -6.66
CA ARG A 1 35.79 -7.89 -7.59
C ARG A 1 36.27 -9.21 -6.97
N GLN A 2 36.92 -9.22 -5.80
CA GLN A 2 37.38 -10.45 -5.15
C GLN A 2 36.25 -11.46 -4.87
N ALA A 3 35.11 -11.04 -4.33
CA ALA A 3 33.97 -11.93 -4.08
C ALA A 3 33.40 -12.59 -5.35
N LEU A 4 33.33 -11.86 -6.46
CA LEU A 4 32.87 -12.39 -7.74
C LEU A 4 33.90 -13.39 -8.30
N SER A 5 35.18 -13.01 -8.29
CA SER A 5 36.27 -13.90 -8.73
C SER A 5 36.36 -15.18 -7.90
N ALA A 6 36.09 -15.13 -6.60
CA ALA A 6 36.02 -16.31 -5.74
C ALA A 6 34.85 -17.24 -6.11
N ARG A 7 33.74 -16.68 -6.62
CA ARG A 7 32.54 -17.44 -6.99
C ARG A 7 32.61 -18.03 -8.40
N VAL A 8 33.20 -17.32 -9.37
CA VAL A 8 33.19 -17.73 -10.79
C VAL A 8 34.57 -17.98 -11.41
N GLY A 9 35.65 -17.76 -10.65
CA GLY A 9 37.02 -17.97 -11.14
C GLY A 9 37.46 -16.95 -12.21
N ARG A 10 36.73 -15.84 -12.40
CA ARG A 10 37.00 -14.82 -13.42
C ARG A 10 37.01 -13.41 -12.84
N THR A 11 37.93 -12.58 -13.32
CA THR A 11 38.07 -11.16 -12.91
C THR A 11 37.53 -10.19 -13.95
N SER A 12 37.36 -10.64 -15.20
CA SER A 12 36.83 -9.84 -16.31
C SER A 12 35.36 -9.47 -16.11
N VAL A 13 34.91 -8.41 -16.76
CA VAL A 13 33.50 -7.98 -16.81
C VAL A 13 33.06 -7.75 -18.26
N PRO A 14 31.79 -7.99 -18.63
CA PRO A 14 30.67 -8.40 -17.77
C PRO A 14 30.75 -9.87 -17.32
N GLN A 15 30.05 -10.21 -16.24
CA GLN A 15 29.75 -11.59 -15.84
C GLN A 15 28.22 -11.71 -15.72
N VAL A 16 27.63 -12.57 -16.55
CA VAL A 16 26.17 -12.70 -16.67
C VAL A 16 25.68 -13.89 -15.87
N PHE A 17 24.59 -13.69 -15.12
CA PHE A 17 23.90 -14.73 -14.37
C PHE A 17 22.42 -14.72 -14.71
N ILE A 18 21.83 -15.91 -14.79
CA ILE A 18 20.39 -16.08 -15.02
C ILE A 18 19.90 -17.12 -14.02
N SER A 19 18.93 -16.74 -13.18
CA SER A 19 18.36 -17.63 -12.15
C SER A 19 19.40 -18.33 -11.27
N GLY A 20 20.49 -17.61 -10.94
CA GLY A 20 21.60 -18.12 -10.13
C GLY A 20 22.67 -18.90 -10.89
N GLN A 21 22.41 -19.29 -12.15
CA GLN A 21 23.38 -19.94 -13.02
C GLN A 21 24.32 -18.91 -13.65
N HIS A 22 25.62 -19.15 -13.58
CA HIS A 22 26.63 -18.32 -14.23
C HIS A 22 26.74 -18.72 -15.72
N ILE A 23 26.54 -17.75 -16.61
CA ILE A 23 26.63 -17.95 -18.07
C ILE A 23 28.06 -17.70 -18.55
N GLY A 24 28.72 -16.68 -18.01
CA GLY A 24 30.07 -16.29 -18.41
C GLY A 24 30.18 -14.83 -18.80
N GLY A 25 31.12 -14.53 -19.70
CA GLY A 25 31.40 -13.20 -20.21
C GLY A 25 30.53 -12.81 -21.41
N CYS A 26 30.98 -11.81 -22.16
CA CYS A 26 30.31 -11.34 -23.37
C CYS A 26 30.14 -12.47 -24.41
N ASP A 27 31.24 -13.14 -24.75
CA ASP A 27 31.26 -14.19 -25.78
C ASP A 27 30.41 -15.40 -25.39
N ASP A 28 30.45 -15.80 -24.12
CA ASP A 28 29.64 -16.91 -23.60
C ASP A 28 28.14 -16.57 -23.67
N THR A 29 27.78 -15.31 -23.42
CA THR A 29 26.39 -14.84 -23.49
C THR A 29 25.88 -14.82 -24.92
N HIS A 30 26.71 -14.37 -25.88
CA HIS A 30 26.36 -14.43 -27.30
C HIS A 30 26.16 -15.87 -27.77
N ARG A 31 27.05 -16.78 -27.38
CA ARG A 31 26.90 -18.21 -27.69
C ARG A 31 25.63 -18.81 -27.08
N ALA A 32 25.36 -18.53 -25.81
CA ALA A 32 24.15 -19.00 -25.15
C ALA A 32 22.85 -18.48 -25.81
N ARG A 33 22.88 -17.28 -26.39
CA ARG A 33 21.78 -16.75 -27.20
C ARG A 33 21.61 -17.56 -28.48
N ASP A 34 22.68 -17.77 -29.22
CA ASP A 34 22.66 -18.41 -30.54
C ASP A 34 22.27 -19.90 -30.43
N ASP A 35 22.69 -20.58 -29.35
CA ASP A 35 22.36 -21.97 -29.05
C ASP A 35 20.95 -22.14 -28.41
N GLY A 36 20.20 -21.04 -28.21
CA GLY A 36 18.85 -21.06 -27.61
C GLY A 36 18.80 -21.31 -26.10
N LEU A 37 19.95 -21.56 -25.45
CA LEU A 37 20.06 -21.75 -24.01
C LEU A 37 19.55 -20.53 -23.23
N LEU A 38 19.83 -19.32 -23.73
CA LEU A 38 19.43 -18.06 -23.11
C LEU A 38 17.90 -17.97 -22.97
N ALA A 39 17.16 -18.29 -24.03
CA ALA A 39 15.69 -18.27 -24.02
C ALA A 39 15.12 -19.30 -23.03
N LYS A 40 15.73 -20.48 -22.96
CA LYS A 40 15.34 -21.53 -22.00
C LYS A 40 15.55 -21.09 -20.55
N LEU A 41 16.69 -20.46 -20.25
CA LEU A 41 17.01 -20.00 -18.89
C LEU A 41 16.18 -18.79 -18.47
N LEU A 42 15.86 -17.88 -19.41
CA LEU A 42 14.98 -16.74 -19.17
C LEU A 42 13.52 -17.15 -18.94
N LYS A 43 13.09 -18.34 -19.39
CA LYS A 43 11.77 -18.89 -19.07
C LYS A 43 11.60 -19.16 -17.56
N GLY A 44 12.70 -19.40 -16.83
CA GLY A 44 12.70 -19.45 -15.37
C GLY A 44 12.00 -20.68 -14.79
N HIS A 45 10.89 -20.44 -14.09
CA HIS A 45 10.10 -21.43 -13.36
C HIS A 45 8.69 -21.59 -13.96
N ASP A 46 7.99 -22.67 -13.59
CA ASP A 46 6.62 -22.93 -14.06
C ASP A 46 5.52 -22.27 -13.20
N TYR A 47 5.88 -21.45 -12.21
CA TYR A 47 4.91 -20.68 -11.43
C TYR A 47 4.25 -19.56 -12.25
N ASP A 48 3.03 -19.17 -11.86
CA ASP A 48 2.28 -18.10 -12.50
C ASP A 48 3.00 -16.76 -12.45
N TYR A 49 3.74 -16.48 -11.36
CA TYR A 49 4.44 -15.22 -11.10
C TYR A 49 5.86 -15.43 -10.55
N ASP A 50 6.78 -14.52 -10.86
CA ASP A 50 8.07 -14.43 -10.16
C ASP A 50 7.88 -13.98 -8.71
N LEU A 51 6.94 -13.05 -8.50
CA LEU A 51 6.67 -12.44 -7.20
C LEU A 51 5.18 -12.17 -7.03
N ILE A 52 4.62 -12.67 -5.92
CA ILE A 52 3.33 -12.21 -5.41
C ILE A 52 3.55 -11.36 -4.16
N VAL A 53 3.05 -10.13 -4.20
CA VAL A 53 3.03 -9.23 -3.04
C VAL A 53 1.65 -9.28 -2.39
N ILE A 54 1.60 -9.62 -1.10
CA ILE A 54 0.36 -9.74 -0.33
C ILE A 54 0.19 -8.47 0.51
N GLY A 55 -0.65 -7.56 0.05
CA GLY A 55 -0.93 -6.25 0.63
C GLY A 55 -0.56 -5.11 -0.32
N GLY A 56 -1.56 -4.33 -0.75
CA GLY A 56 -1.42 -3.18 -1.65
C GLY A 56 -1.22 -1.86 -0.91
N GLY A 57 -0.50 -1.89 0.20
CA GLY A 57 -0.10 -0.70 0.96
C GLY A 57 1.20 -0.06 0.47
N SER A 58 1.72 0.90 1.24
CA SER A 58 2.94 1.65 0.88
C SER A 58 4.13 0.75 0.54
N GLY A 59 4.41 -0.27 1.37
CA GLY A 59 5.50 -1.21 1.14
C GLY A 59 5.26 -2.12 -0.06
N GLY A 60 4.06 -2.70 -0.18
CA GLY A 60 3.74 -3.65 -1.25
C GLY A 60 3.67 -3.01 -2.64
N LEU A 61 3.11 -1.81 -2.74
CA LEU A 61 3.10 -1.04 -3.99
C LEU A 61 4.50 -0.59 -4.41
N ALA A 62 5.37 -0.25 -3.46
CA ALA A 62 6.76 0.11 -3.76
C ALA A 62 7.53 -1.13 -4.24
N ALA A 63 7.46 -2.24 -3.50
CA ALA A 63 8.16 -3.48 -3.82
C ALA A 63 7.75 -4.05 -5.19
N SER A 64 6.44 -4.07 -5.49
CA SER A 64 5.94 -4.60 -6.76
C SER A 64 6.41 -3.80 -7.97
N LYS A 65 6.32 -2.47 -7.91
CA LYS A 65 6.80 -1.58 -8.99
C LYS A 65 8.31 -1.67 -9.18
N GLU A 66 9.07 -1.84 -8.10
CA GLU A 66 10.52 -1.99 -8.20
C GLU A 66 10.90 -3.32 -8.83
N ALA A 67 10.24 -4.42 -8.45
CA ALA A 67 10.51 -5.75 -8.99
C ALA A 67 10.30 -5.83 -10.52
N VAL A 68 9.30 -5.14 -11.06
CA VAL A 68 9.06 -5.04 -12.51
C VAL A 68 10.26 -4.46 -13.26
N LYS A 69 10.99 -3.49 -12.68
CA LYS A 69 12.18 -2.91 -13.33
C LYS A 69 13.29 -3.93 -13.59
N TYR A 70 13.24 -5.05 -12.87
CA TYR A 70 14.12 -6.19 -13.05
C TYR A 70 13.50 -7.31 -13.91
N ASN A 71 12.52 -6.95 -14.76
CA ASN A 71 11.79 -7.84 -15.66
C ASN A 71 11.09 -9.01 -14.96
N LYS A 72 10.62 -8.80 -13.71
CA LYS A 72 9.84 -9.80 -12.98
C LYS A 72 8.36 -9.71 -13.35
N LYS A 73 7.72 -10.86 -13.47
CA LYS A 73 6.25 -10.98 -13.58
C LYS A 73 5.67 -10.91 -12.17
N VAL A 74 4.89 -9.87 -11.89
CA VAL A 74 4.46 -9.53 -10.52
C VAL A 74 2.95 -9.45 -10.44
N ALA A 75 2.39 -9.99 -9.36
CA ALA A 75 1.02 -9.70 -8.93
C ALA A 75 1.01 -9.03 -7.55
N VAL A 76 0.03 -8.16 -7.34
CA VAL A 76 -0.27 -7.54 -6.05
C VAL A 76 -1.68 -7.96 -5.65
N LEU A 77 -1.78 -8.67 -4.54
CA LEU A 77 -3.04 -8.96 -3.87
C LEU A 77 -3.32 -7.85 -2.87
N ASP A 78 -4.46 -7.19 -2.95
CA ASP A 78 -4.92 -6.26 -1.91
C ASP A 78 -6.39 -6.51 -1.61
N PHE A 79 -6.74 -6.57 -0.33
CA PHE A 79 -8.12 -6.70 0.08
C PHE A 79 -8.34 -6.01 1.42
N VAL A 80 -9.26 -5.06 1.44
CA VAL A 80 -9.65 -4.35 2.64
C VAL A 80 -10.82 -5.08 3.28
N VAL A 81 -10.55 -5.79 4.38
CA VAL A 81 -11.60 -6.31 5.25
C VAL A 81 -12.29 -5.12 5.94
N PRO A 82 -13.62 -4.94 5.79
CA PRO A 82 -14.32 -3.79 6.35
C PRO A 82 -14.16 -3.67 7.88
N THR A 83 -14.31 -2.45 8.40
CA THR A 83 -14.45 -2.21 9.85
C THR A 83 -15.76 -2.82 10.38
N PRO A 84 -15.98 -2.89 11.70
CA PRO A 84 -17.27 -3.29 12.25
C PRO A 84 -18.47 -2.48 11.71
N LEU A 85 -18.25 -1.21 11.36
CA LEU A 85 -19.26 -0.34 10.74
C LEU A 85 -19.41 -0.56 9.22
N GLY A 86 -18.64 -1.45 8.63
CA GLY A 86 -18.65 -1.71 7.19
C GLY A 86 -17.80 -0.74 6.37
N THR A 87 -16.98 0.12 7.02
CA THR A 87 -16.09 1.04 6.31
C THR A 87 -15.00 0.27 5.57
N ALA A 88 -14.83 0.54 4.29
CA ALA A 88 -13.77 0.00 3.46
C ALA A 88 -13.32 1.04 2.43
N TRP A 89 -12.11 0.86 1.90
CA TRP A 89 -11.48 1.84 1.02
C TRP A 89 -10.77 1.18 -0.18
N GLY A 90 -10.11 2.00 -1.00
CA GLY A 90 -9.43 1.59 -2.22
C GLY A 90 -7.94 1.23 -2.03
N LEU A 91 -7.29 0.89 -3.15
CA LEU A 91 -5.86 0.55 -3.19
C LEU A 91 -4.97 1.67 -2.65
N GLY A 92 -3.91 1.33 -1.91
CA GLY A 92 -2.96 2.30 -1.34
C GLY A 92 -2.62 2.03 0.13
N GLY A 93 -3.39 1.18 0.79
CA GLY A 93 -3.25 0.82 2.21
C GLY A 93 -3.55 1.95 3.18
N THR A 94 -3.12 1.76 4.43
CA THR A 94 -3.48 2.62 5.57
C THR A 94 -3.08 4.07 5.36
N CYS A 95 -1.82 4.35 5.01
CA CYS A 95 -1.31 5.72 4.93
C CYS A 95 -2.07 6.60 3.93
N VAL A 96 -2.51 6.01 2.82
CA VAL A 96 -3.28 6.71 1.77
C VAL A 96 -4.72 6.94 2.20
N ASN A 97 -5.38 5.93 2.74
CA ASN A 97 -6.84 5.95 2.88
C ASN A 97 -7.32 6.38 4.26
N VAL A 98 -6.60 5.98 5.32
CA VAL A 98 -7.05 6.10 6.72
C VAL A 98 -5.88 6.42 7.67
N GLY A 99 -4.89 7.14 7.16
CA GLY A 99 -3.64 7.40 7.87
C GLY A 99 -3.05 8.73 7.47
N CYS A 100 -1.76 8.73 7.10
CA CYS A 100 -0.96 9.94 6.90
C CYS A 100 -1.64 11.02 6.04
N ILE A 101 -2.22 10.64 4.90
CA ILE A 101 -2.81 11.57 3.94
C ILE A 101 -4.03 12.28 4.54
N PRO A 102 -5.14 11.59 4.89
CA PRO A 102 -6.30 12.27 5.47
C PRO A 102 -5.98 12.92 6.82
N LYS A 103 -5.16 12.29 7.67
CA LYS A 103 -4.69 12.87 8.95
C LYS A 103 -4.06 14.24 8.74
N LYS A 104 -3.13 14.37 7.79
CA LYS A 104 -2.39 15.62 7.61
C LYS A 104 -3.22 16.70 6.92
N LEU A 105 -4.18 16.31 6.07
CA LEU A 105 -5.14 17.24 5.49
C LEU A 105 -6.09 17.80 6.56
N MET A 106 -6.65 16.95 7.43
CA MET A 106 -7.49 17.41 8.54
C MET A 106 -6.70 18.24 9.56
N HIS A 107 -5.46 17.86 9.86
CA HIS A 107 -4.57 18.68 10.68
C HIS A 107 -4.29 20.06 10.05
N THR A 108 -4.14 20.14 8.73
CA THR A 108 -3.97 21.42 8.02
C THR A 108 -5.22 22.28 8.16
N ALA A 109 -6.43 21.69 8.10
CA ALA A 109 -7.68 22.44 8.34
C ALA A 109 -7.72 23.03 9.77
N ALA A 110 -7.27 22.27 10.78
CA ALA A 110 -7.17 22.78 12.14
C ALA A 110 -6.15 23.93 12.27
N LEU A 111 -4.98 23.82 11.62
CA LEU A 111 -3.99 24.89 11.59
C LEU A 111 -4.51 26.15 10.90
N ILE A 112 -5.26 26.01 9.80
CA ILE A 112 -5.93 27.13 9.14
C ILE A 112 -6.91 27.81 10.11
N GLY A 113 -7.68 27.03 10.87
CA GLY A 113 -8.58 27.55 11.89
C GLY A 113 -7.88 28.41 12.95
N GLN A 114 -6.66 28.03 13.37
CA GLN A 114 -5.86 28.84 14.30
C GLN A 114 -5.30 30.10 13.60
N THR A 115 -4.73 29.95 12.41
CA THR A 115 -4.21 31.08 11.63
C THR A 115 -5.28 32.15 11.38
N LEU A 116 -6.53 31.74 11.13
CA LEU A 116 -7.65 32.66 10.94
C LEU A 116 -7.99 33.46 12.21
N LYS A 117 -7.78 32.89 13.41
CA LYS A 117 -7.93 33.61 14.68
C LYS A 117 -6.78 34.60 14.91
N ASP A 118 -5.58 34.25 14.47
CA ASP A 118 -4.40 35.10 14.62
C ASP A 118 -4.37 36.23 13.57
N ALA A 119 -4.99 36.03 12.41
CA ALA A 119 -4.95 36.95 11.27
C ALA A 119 -5.30 38.42 11.60
N PRO A 120 -6.30 38.74 12.45
CA PRO A 120 -6.58 40.12 12.87
C PRO A 120 -5.39 40.81 13.56
N HIS A 121 -4.57 40.07 14.32
CA HIS A 121 -3.37 40.62 14.97
C HIS A 121 -2.28 41.04 13.96
N TYR A 122 -2.36 40.51 12.74
CA TYR A 122 -1.45 40.85 11.64
C TYR A 122 -2.11 41.81 10.61
N GLY A 123 -3.23 42.44 10.96
CA GLY A 123 -3.87 43.48 10.15
C GLY A 123 -4.88 42.97 9.11
N TRP A 124 -5.23 41.68 9.14
CA TRP A 124 -6.27 41.14 8.24
C TRP A 124 -7.67 41.45 8.78
N ASN A 125 -8.52 42.06 7.95
CA ASN A 125 -9.93 42.26 8.26
C ASN A 125 -10.77 41.14 7.63
N ILE A 126 -11.25 40.21 8.46
CA ILE A 126 -12.08 39.07 8.03
C ILE A 126 -13.51 39.30 8.52
N PRO A 127 -14.48 39.62 7.63
CA PRO A 127 -15.85 39.88 8.04
C PRO A 127 -16.62 38.59 8.37
N GLY A 128 -17.49 38.64 9.38
CA GLY A 128 -18.44 37.57 9.72
C GLY A 128 -17.91 36.52 10.71
N GLU A 129 -18.79 35.57 11.06
CA GLU A 129 -18.43 34.43 11.91
C GLU A 129 -17.72 33.35 11.09
N ILE A 130 -16.56 32.92 11.57
CA ILE A 130 -15.77 31.85 10.95
C ILE A 130 -16.29 30.50 11.45
N THR A 131 -16.93 29.75 10.56
CA THR A 131 -17.46 28.41 10.84
C THR A 131 -16.74 27.35 10.01
N HIS A 132 -16.70 26.12 10.52
CA HIS A 132 -16.08 24.98 9.84
C HIS A 132 -17.15 23.98 9.38
N ASP A 133 -17.09 23.59 8.11
CA ASP A 133 -17.96 22.57 7.52
C ASP A 133 -17.21 21.23 7.41
N TRP A 134 -17.55 20.31 8.31
CA TRP A 134 -17.01 18.95 8.32
C TRP A 134 -17.24 18.20 7.01
N ASN A 135 -18.43 18.30 6.43
CA ASN A 135 -18.79 17.52 5.26
C ASN A 135 -18.00 17.99 4.06
N ARG A 136 -17.86 19.31 3.89
CA ARG A 136 -17.02 19.88 2.84
C ARG A 136 -15.55 19.48 2.99
N MET A 137 -14.97 19.57 4.19
CA MET A 137 -13.59 19.13 4.44
C MET A 137 -13.42 17.64 4.10
N LYS A 138 -14.29 16.78 4.66
CA LYS A 138 -14.26 15.34 4.44
C LYS A 138 -14.41 14.99 2.96
N ASP A 139 -15.33 15.62 2.24
CA ASP A 139 -15.54 15.35 0.80
C ASP A 139 -14.30 15.67 -0.01
N GLU A 140 -13.65 16.83 0.23
CA GLU A 140 -12.40 17.18 -0.46
C GLU A 140 -11.24 16.23 -0.11
N VAL A 141 -11.11 15.86 1.17
CA VAL A 141 -10.12 14.87 1.61
C VAL A 141 -10.36 13.53 0.88
N GLN A 142 -11.61 13.06 0.83
CA GLN A 142 -11.95 11.80 0.17
C GLN A 142 -11.79 11.87 -1.35
N ASN A 143 -12.04 13.01 -1.98
CA ASN A 143 -11.77 13.23 -3.41
C ASN A 143 -10.27 13.11 -3.71
N TYR A 144 -9.43 13.70 -2.86
CA TYR A 144 -7.97 13.58 -2.99
C TYR A 144 -7.51 12.13 -2.79
N VAL A 145 -8.01 11.43 -1.77
CA VAL A 145 -7.72 10.00 -1.54
C VAL A 145 -8.11 9.15 -2.75
N LYS A 146 -9.31 9.33 -3.30
CA LYS A 146 -9.77 8.63 -4.52
C LYS A 146 -8.86 8.88 -5.72
N SER A 147 -8.37 10.11 -5.88
CA SER A 147 -7.43 10.45 -6.95
C SER A 147 -6.12 9.65 -6.83
N ILE A 148 -5.62 9.48 -5.60
CA ILE A 148 -4.43 8.67 -5.32
C ILE A 148 -4.71 7.18 -5.56
N ASN A 149 -5.86 6.66 -5.12
CA ASN A 149 -6.25 5.28 -5.38
C ASN A 149 -6.27 4.99 -6.89
N PHE A 150 -6.85 5.89 -7.68
CA PHE A 150 -6.86 5.80 -9.13
C PHE A 150 -5.44 5.83 -9.71
N GLY A 151 -4.61 6.78 -9.25
CA GLY A 151 -3.21 6.90 -9.65
C GLY A 151 -2.42 5.62 -9.42
N TYR A 152 -2.58 4.95 -8.28
CA TYR A 152 -1.92 3.67 -8.02
C TYR A 152 -2.39 2.56 -8.97
N ARG A 153 -3.70 2.47 -9.26
CA ARG A 153 -4.22 1.48 -10.22
C ARG A 153 -3.65 1.71 -11.62
N VAL A 154 -3.52 2.96 -12.04
CA VAL A 154 -2.89 3.34 -13.31
C VAL A 154 -1.42 2.93 -13.32
N GLN A 155 -0.66 3.29 -12.28
CA GLN A 155 0.76 2.94 -12.17
C GLN A 155 1.00 1.43 -12.20
N LEU A 156 0.18 0.63 -11.50
CA LEU A 156 0.31 -0.83 -11.55
C LEU A 156 0.09 -1.37 -12.96
N ARG A 157 -0.96 -0.90 -13.64
CA ARG A 157 -1.26 -1.29 -15.03
C ARG A 157 -0.13 -0.89 -15.99
N GLU A 158 0.39 0.33 -15.89
CA GLU A 158 1.50 0.81 -16.73
C GLU A 158 2.78 0.00 -16.51
N ASN A 159 3.04 -0.42 -15.27
CA ASN A 159 4.14 -1.32 -14.93
C ASN A 159 3.79 -2.81 -15.18
N LYS A 160 2.67 -3.14 -15.82
CA LYS A 160 2.24 -4.52 -16.08
C LYS A 160 2.24 -5.40 -14.82
N VAL A 161 1.93 -4.80 -13.67
CA VAL A 161 1.68 -5.52 -12.42
C VAL A 161 0.22 -5.94 -12.41
N ASP A 162 -0.02 -7.23 -12.23
CA ASP A 162 -1.39 -7.74 -12.10
C ASP A 162 -1.95 -7.37 -10.74
N TYR A 163 -2.89 -6.42 -10.73
CA TYR A 163 -3.60 -6.03 -9.52
C TYR A 163 -4.85 -6.91 -9.32
N ILE A 164 -4.88 -7.64 -8.21
CA ILE A 164 -5.95 -8.58 -7.87
C ILE A 164 -6.56 -8.15 -6.54
N ASN A 165 -7.82 -7.73 -6.59
CA ASN A 165 -8.56 -7.32 -5.39
C ASN A 165 -9.16 -8.56 -4.69
N ALA A 166 -8.31 -9.30 -3.99
CA ALA A 166 -8.67 -10.56 -3.35
C ALA A 166 -7.85 -10.80 -2.08
N PHE A 167 -8.48 -11.46 -1.10
CA PHE A 167 -7.85 -11.86 0.14
C PHE A 167 -6.98 -13.10 -0.10
N GLY A 168 -5.68 -12.98 0.17
CA GLY A 168 -4.71 -14.05 -0.05
C GLY A 168 -4.43 -14.88 1.21
N CYS A 169 -4.43 -16.20 1.09
CA CYS A 169 -4.06 -17.14 2.15
C CYS A 169 -3.13 -18.23 1.59
N PHE A 170 -1.99 -18.47 2.27
CA PHE A 170 -1.07 -19.53 1.86
C PHE A 170 -1.73 -20.90 1.99
N VAL A 171 -1.61 -21.70 0.94
CA VAL A 171 -1.97 -23.13 0.95
C VAL A 171 -0.72 -23.97 1.22
N ASP A 172 0.41 -23.56 0.66
CA ASP A 172 1.72 -24.15 0.86
C ASP A 172 2.83 -23.09 0.64
N SER A 173 4.09 -23.50 0.47
CA SER A 173 5.23 -22.59 0.29
C SER A 173 5.23 -21.79 -1.01
N HIS A 174 4.53 -22.26 -2.05
CA HIS A 174 4.53 -21.67 -3.39
C HIS A 174 3.13 -21.38 -3.95
N THR A 175 2.07 -21.67 -3.18
CA THR A 175 0.69 -21.55 -3.62
C THR A 175 -0.12 -20.65 -2.68
N ILE A 176 -0.85 -19.70 -3.26
CA ILE A 176 -1.76 -18.80 -2.55
C ILE A 176 -3.20 -18.94 -3.06
N LYS A 177 -4.13 -19.16 -2.14
CA LYS A 177 -5.57 -19.10 -2.39
C LYS A 177 -6.02 -17.64 -2.28
N CYS A 178 -6.73 -17.16 -3.28
CA CYS A 178 -7.24 -15.80 -3.38
C CYS A 178 -8.78 -15.84 -3.37
N VAL A 179 -9.41 -15.05 -2.50
CA VAL A 179 -10.87 -14.94 -2.42
C VAL A 179 -11.29 -13.50 -2.71
N ASP A 180 -12.06 -13.28 -3.78
CA ASP A 180 -12.52 -11.95 -4.15
C ASP A 180 -13.76 -11.50 -3.34
N LYS A 181 -14.22 -10.26 -3.56
CA LYS A 181 -15.43 -9.72 -2.90
C LYS A 181 -16.72 -10.49 -3.18
N LYS A 182 -16.76 -11.31 -4.24
CA LYS A 182 -17.90 -12.17 -4.61
C LYS A 182 -17.74 -13.60 -4.08
N ALA A 183 -16.80 -13.82 -3.17
CA ALA A 183 -16.43 -15.14 -2.66
C ALA A 183 -15.96 -16.11 -3.76
N LYS A 184 -15.52 -15.60 -4.92
CA LYS A 184 -14.92 -16.44 -5.95
C LYS A 184 -13.50 -16.78 -5.52
N GLU A 185 -13.20 -18.07 -5.52
CA GLU A 185 -11.88 -18.58 -5.20
C GLU A 185 -11.04 -18.78 -6.46
N THR A 186 -9.78 -18.35 -6.41
CA THR A 186 -8.76 -18.67 -7.41
C THR A 186 -7.49 -19.07 -6.70
N THR A 187 -6.66 -19.90 -7.33
CA THR A 187 -5.36 -20.30 -6.81
C THR A 187 -4.28 -19.78 -7.75
N LEU A 188 -3.22 -19.21 -7.18
CA LEU A 188 -2.07 -18.69 -7.92
C LEU A 188 -0.78 -19.24 -7.31
N THR A 189 0.25 -19.34 -8.12
CA THR A 189 1.57 -19.81 -7.70
C THR A 189 2.65 -18.76 -7.92
N ALA A 190 3.68 -18.74 -7.07
CA ALA A 190 4.84 -17.86 -7.27
C ALA A 190 6.16 -18.43 -6.72
N ASP A 191 7.28 -18.03 -7.33
CA ASP A 191 8.62 -18.38 -6.81
C ASP A 191 8.91 -17.69 -5.47
N LYS A 192 8.49 -16.42 -5.34
CA LYS A 192 8.73 -15.60 -4.16
C LYS A 192 7.48 -14.87 -3.74
N PHE A 193 7.40 -14.59 -2.44
CA PHE A 193 6.33 -13.82 -1.82
C PHE A 193 6.90 -12.68 -0.98
N ILE A 194 6.18 -11.56 -0.95
CA ILE A 194 6.37 -10.50 0.04
C ILE A 194 5.07 -10.37 0.84
N ILE A 195 5.17 -10.48 2.16
CA ILE A 195 4.07 -10.21 3.08
C ILE A 195 4.13 -8.73 3.47
N ALA A 196 3.15 -7.96 3.03
CA ALA A 196 3.04 -6.51 3.23
C ALA A 196 1.61 -6.10 3.68
N VAL A 197 0.97 -6.94 4.49
CA VAL A 197 -0.46 -6.83 4.88
C VAL A 197 -0.76 -5.69 5.85
N GLY A 198 0.27 -5.10 6.47
CA GLY A 198 0.12 -3.99 7.41
C GLY A 198 -0.59 -4.39 8.71
N GLU A 199 -1.08 -3.37 9.42
CA GLU A 199 -1.77 -3.50 10.71
C GLU A 199 -3.16 -2.85 10.64
N ARG A 200 -4.01 -3.18 11.62
CA ARG A 200 -5.36 -2.64 11.80
C ARG A 200 -5.56 -2.17 13.25
N PRO A 201 -6.43 -1.19 13.51
CA PRO A 201 -6.73 -0.74 14.87
C PRO A 201 -7.18 -1.88 15.80
N ARG A 202 -6.69 -1.85 17.04
CA ARG A 202 -7.09 -2.78 18.10
C ARG A 202 -8.28 -2.22 18.87
N TYR A 203 -9.25 -3.08 19.14
CA TYR A 203 -10.35 -2.80 20.07
C TYR A 203 -10.03 -3.40 21.46
N PRO A 204 -10.30 -2.70 22.57
CA PRO A 204 -10.30 -3.28 23.91
C PRO A 204 -11.21 -4.52 23.96
N THR A 205 -10.79 -5.58 24.63
CA THR A 205 -11.55 -6.85 24.69
C THR A 205 -12.44 -6.96 25.92
N ASP A 206 -12.16 -6.14 26.93
CA ASP A 206 -12.77 -6.07 28.25
C ASP A 206 -13.83 -4.96 28.38
N CYS A 207 -14.18 -4.30 27.26
CA CYS A 207 -15.17 -3.23 27.21
C CYS A 207 -16.39 -3.65 26.37
N PRO A 208 -17.53 -3.97 27.00
CA PRO A 208 -18.76 -4.31 26.28
C PRO A 208 -19.24 -3.17 25.38
N GLY A 209 -19.70 -3.49 24.17
CA GLY A 209 -20.25 -2.51 23.23
C GLY A 209 -19.22 -1.72 22.42
N VAL A 210 -17.91 -1.96 22.61
CA VAL A 210 -16.88 -1.14 21.94
C VAL A 210 -16.87 -1.29 20.43
N LYS A 211 -17.21 -2.45 19.87
CA LYS A 211 -17.24 -2.64 18.40
C LYS A 211 -18.54 -2.12 17.79
N GLU A 212 -19.59 -2.02 18.60
CA GLU A 212 -20.94 -1.62 18.23
C GLU A 212 -21.09 -0.09 18.25
N PHE A 213 -20.42 0.57 19.19
CA PHE A 213 -20.63 2.01 19.44
C PHE A 213 -19.38 2.88 19.22
N ALA A 214 -18.18 2.30 19.26
CA ALA A 214 -16.96 3.07 19.04
C ALA A 214 -16.47 2.95 17.60
N ILE A 215 -15.77 3.99 17.16
CA ILE A 215 -15.10 4.03 15.87
C ILE A 215 -13.58 4.07 16.06
N THR A 216 -12.85 3.80 14.99
CA THR A 216 -11.38 3.95 14.98
C THR A 216 -10.95 5.00 13.96
N SER A 217 -9.65 5.25 13.84
CA SER A 217 -9.09 6.07 12.77
C SER A 217 -9.53 5.59 11.39
N ASP A 218 -9.79 4.29 11.22
CA ASP A 218 -10.25 3.72 9.96
C ASP A 218 -11.61 4.24 9.51
N ASP A 219 -12.45 4.69 10.43
CA ASP A 219 -13.79 5.20 10.16
C ASP A 219 -13.83 6.74 10.16
N LEU A 220 -13.02 7.37 11.02
CA LEU A 220 -13.03 8.81 11.28
C LEU A 220 -12.87 9.65 10.00
N PHE A 221 -11.92 9.28 9.15
CA PHE A 221 -11.56 10.09 7.97
C PHE A 221 -12.63 10.11 6.87
N SER A 222 -13.61 9.21 6.95
CA SER A 222 -14.74 9.12 6.02
C SER A 222 -16.10 9.28 6.72
N LEU A 223 -16.11 9.67 8.00
CA LEU A 223 -17.32 9.74 8.81
C LEU A 223 -18.33 10.72 8.20
N PRO A 224 -19.56 10.30 7.84
CA PRO A 224 -20.49 11.10 7.03
C PRO A 224 -21.17 12.24 7.81
N TYR A 225 -20.79 12.45 9.07
CA TYR A 225 -21.31 13.49 9.95
C TYR A 225 -20.17 14.01 10.83
N CYS A 226 -20.34 15.24 11.33
CA CYS A 226 -19.41 15.82 12.30
C CYS A 226 -19.44 15.00 13.60
N PRO A 227 -18.29 14.57 14.13
CA PRO A 227 -18.25 13.70 15.32
C PRO A 227 -18.75 14.40 16.60
N GLY A 228 -18.82 15.74 16.61
CA GLY A 228 -19.34 16.51 17.75
C GLY A 228 -18.50 16.31 19.01
N LYS A 229 -19.16 16.24 20.17
CA LYS A 229 -18.48 15.99 21.45
C LYS A 229 -17.84 14.60 21.43
N THR A 230 -16.51 14.57 21.31
CA THR A 230 -15.75 13.35 21.05
C THR A 230 -14.92 12.94 22.27
N LEU A 231 -14.93 11.64 22.60
CA LEU A 231 -14.00 11.02 23.54
C LEU A 231 -12.99 10.18 22.75
N VAL A 232 -11.69 10.50 22.89
CA VAL A 232 -10.60 9.71 22.30
C VAL A 232 -9.97 8.85 23.40
N ILE A 233 -10.05 7.53 23.26
CA ILE A 233 -9.49 6.57 24.23
C ILE A 233 -8.12 6.09 23.73
N GLY A 234 -7.06 6.55 24.40
CA GLY A 234 -5.67 6.18 24.10
C GLY A 234 -4.73 7.38 24.15
N ALA A 235 -3.43 7.11 24.14
CA ALA A 235 -2.37 8.13 24.19
C ALA A 235 -1.28 7.93 23.12
N SER A 236 -1.59 7.17 22.07
CA SER A 236 -0.70 7.03 20.91
C SER A 236 -0.65 8.34 20.12
N TYR A 237 0.31 8.46 19.20
CA TYR A 237 0.36 9.61 18.29
C TYR A 237 -0.94 9.76 17.49
N VAL A 238 -1.57 8.66 17.06
CA VAL A 238 -2.86 8.70 16.34
C VAL A 238 -3.95 9.33 17.21
N ALA A 239 -4.02 8.94 18.49
CA ALA A 239 -5.00 9.48 19.42
C ALA A 239 -4.79 10.99 19.62
N LEU A 240 -3.54 11.42 19.87
CA LEU A 240 -3.22 12.83 20.11
C LEU A 240 -3.41 13.69 18.86
N GLU A 241 -3.05 13.19 17.67
CA GLU A 241 -3.26 13.89 16.41
C GLU A 241 -4.74 14.05 16.10
N CYS A 242 -5.55 12.99 16.26
CA CYS A 242 -6.99 13.05 16.03
C CYS A 242 -7.68 13.96 17.03
N ALA A 243 -7.35 13.87 18.31
CA ALA A 243 -7.85 14.79 19.32
C ALA A 243 -7.41 16.24 19.08
N GLY A 244 -6.24 16.46 18.47
CA GLY A 244 -5.72 17.79 18.23
C GLY A 244 -6.36 18.52 17.04
N PHE A 245 -6.86 17.81 16.03
CA PHE A 245 -7.55 18.44 14.89
C PHE A 245 -9.08 18.50 15.04
N LEU A 246 -9.67 17.68 15.92
CA LEU A 246 -11.09 17.70 16.27
C LEU A 246 -11.39 18.81 17.27
#